data_AF-M0PH89-F1
#
_entry.id   AF-M0PH89-F1
#
_cell.length_a   1.000
_cell.length_b   1.000
_cell.length_c   1.000
_cell.angle_alpha   90.00
_cell.angle_beta   90.00
_cell.angle_gamma   90.00
#
_symmetry.space_group_name_H-M   'P 1'
#
loop_
_entity.id
_entity.type
_entity.pdbx_description
1 polymer ?
#
loop_
_entity_poly.entity_id
_entity_poly.type
_entity_poly.pdbx_seq_one_letter_code
_entity_poly.pdbx_strand_id
1 'polypeptide(L)'
;MPPRAITLMQNGDPISWRDVVGTVTLRFCADDWDLVSDLAIEMDTHPLSRCNAAHVSLDLREDHEALLSATKAETDQTELEARLETEAEATLDAVDDPYTEERDVVEAIVVLRALEELDVRDPPDDPITT
;
A
#
# COMPACT_ATOMS: atom_id res chain seq x y z
N MET A 1 -0.15 4.19 -0.60
CA MET A 1 -0.30 2.80 -0.09
C MET A 1 -1.58 2.64 0.73
N PRO A 2 -2.27 1.49 0.61
CA PRO A 2 -3.41 1.16 1.48
C PRO A 2 -2.98 1.03 2.94
N PRO A 3 -3.80 1.45 3.92
CA PRO A 3 -3.46 1.37 5.35
C PRO A 3 -2.99 0.00 5.83
N ARG A 4 -3.65 -1.06 5.37
CA ARG A 4 -3.36 -2.44 5.78
C ARG A 4 -1.96 -2.90 5.38
N ALA A 5 -1.31 -2.27 4.39
CA ALA A 5 0.07 -2.56 3.99
C ALA A 5 1.10 -2.35 5.12
N ILE A 6 0.76 -1.62 6.18
CA ILE A 6 1.60 -1.52 7.39
C ILE A 6 1.88 -2.89 7.99
N THR A 7 0.95 -3.83 7.90
CA THR A 7 1.10 -5.19 8.45
C THR A 7 2.15 -6.03 7.74
N LEU A 8 2.56 -5.65 6.53
CA LEU A 8 3.64 -6.29 5.77
C LEU A 8 5.03 -5.77 6.15
N MET A 9 5.12 -4.72 6.99
CA MET A 9 6.37 -4.09 7.37
C MET A 9 6.99 -4.76 8.59
N GLN A 10 8.33 -4.82 8.63
CA GLN A 10 9.08 -5.48 9.70
C GLN A 10 8.72 -5.00 11.12
N ASN A 11 8.32 -3.74 11.27
CA ASN A 11 7.98 -3.12 12.56
C ASN A 11 6.56 -2.52 12.58
N GLY A 12 5.65 -3.08 11.78
CA GLY A 12 4.28 -2.56 11.60
C GLY A 12 3.33 -2.84 12.77
N ASP A 13 3.58 -3.88 13.56
CA ASP A 13 2.68 -4.38 14.61
C ASP A 13 2.15 -3.33 15.61
N PRO A 14 2.92 -2.31 16.05
CA PRO A 14 2.43 -1.33 17.01
C PRO A 14 1.40 -0.35 16.43
N ILE A 15 1.23 -0.29 15.11
CA ILE A 15 0.35 0.65 14.44
C ILE A 15 -0.93 -0.08 14.03
N SER A 16 -2.04 0.31 14.65
CA SER A 16 -3.37 -0.13 14.20
C SER A 16 -3.67 0.51 12.85
N TRP A 17 -3.59 -0.28 11.78
CA TRP A 17 -3.83 0.20 10.41
C TRP A 17 -5.26 0.75 10.20
N ARG A 18 -6.21 0.33 11.05
CA ARG A 18 -7.60 0.82 11.02
C ARG A 18 -7.73 2.24 11.56
N ASP A 19 -6.78 2.69 12.36
CA ASP A 19 -6.78 4.05 12.94
C ASP A 19 -6.07 5.07 12.03
N VAL A 20 -5.55 4.61 10.89
CA VAL A 20 -4.94 5.49 9.88
C VAL A 20 -6.01 6.29 9.15
N VAL A 21 -5.82 7.60 9.12
CA VAL A 21 -6.64 8.54 8.35
C VAL A 21 -6.04 8.73 6.98
N GLY A 22 -6.70 8.18 5.95
CA GLY A 22 -6.27 8.28 4.56
C GLY A 22 -5.21 7.24 4.20
N THR A 23 -4.23 7.62 3.39
CA THR A 23 -3.20 6.70 2.86
C THR A 23 -1.95 6.66 3.71
N VAL A 24 -1.18 5.57 3.56
CA VAL A 24 0.17 5.45 4.09
C VAL A 24 1.17 5.96 3.05
N THR A 25 2.08 6.84 3.48
CA THR A 25 3.16 7.35 2.62
C THR A 25 4.46 6.62 2.97
N LEU A 26 5.10 6.04 1.95
CA LEU A 26 6.44 5.50 2.04
C LEU A 26 7.43 6.49 1.44
N ARG A 27 8.61 6.58 2.05
CA ARG A 27 9.70 7.38 1.51
C ARG A 27 10.94 6.51 1.43
N PHE A 28 11.46 6.38 0.23
CA PHE A 28 12.74 5.75 -0.03
C PHE A 28 13.81 6.84 -0.10
N CYS A 29 15.03 6.52 0.36
CA CYS A 29 16.14 7.42 0.11
C CYS A 29 16.55 7.30 -1.37
N ALA A 30 17.21 8.33 -1.90
CA ALA A 30 17.64 8.33 -3.31
C ALA A 30 18.57 7.15 -3.63
N ASP A 31 19.40 6.75 -2.66
CA ASP A 31 20.36 5.64 -2.82
C ASP A 31 19.67 4.26 -2.86
N ASP A 32 18.45 4.14 -2.32
CA ASP A 32 17.66 2.90 -2.33
C ASP A 32 16.67 2.85 -3.51
N TRP A 33 16.51 3.94 -4.29
CA TRP A 33 15.51 4.02 -5.35
C TRP A 33 15.74 2.98 -6.45
N ASP A 34 16.97 2.87 -6.95
CA ASP A 34 17.33 1.90 -7.99
C ASP A 34 16.97 0.46 -7.55
N LEU A 35 17.27 0.11 -6.29
CA LEU A 35 16.93 -1.19 -5.73
C LEU A 35 15.40 -1.42 -5.64
N VAL A 36 14.64 -0.38 -5.31
CA VAL A 36 13.17 -0.47 -5.21
C VAL A 36 12.54 -0.62 -6.60
N SER A 37 13.00 0.16 -7.58
CA SER A 37 12.58 0.03 -8.97
C SER A 37 12.88 -1.36 -9.50
N ASP A 38 14.09 -1.89 -9.30
CA ASP A 38 14.45 -3.25 -9.74
C ASP A 38 13.58 -4.32 -9.04
N LEU A 39 13.35 -4.19 -7.73
CA LEU A 39 12.51 -5.16 -7.00
C LEU A 39 11.05 -5.13 -7.45
N ALA A 40 10.51 -3.93 -7.67
CA ALA A 40 9.14 -3.74 -8.11
C ALA A 40 8.96 -4.19 -9.57
N ILE A 41 9.80 -3.72 -10.48
CA ILE A 41 9.64 -3.90 -11.92
C ILE A 41 10.21 -5.24 -12.39
N GLU A 42 11.40 -5.64 -11.92
CA GLU A 42 12.12 -6.79 -12.50
C GLU A 42 11.96 -8.10 -11.71
N MET A 43 11.89 -8.04 -10.38
CA MET A 43 12.00 -9.26 -9.54
C MET A 43 10.68 -9.82 -9.01
N ASP A 44 9.55 -9.23 -9.38
CA ASP A 44 8.21 -9.61 -8.89
C ASP A 44 8.10 -9.77 -7.36
N THR A 45 8.91 -9.02 -6.60
CA THR A 45 9.05 -9.20 -5.14
C THR A 45 8.57 -7.94 -4.41
N HIS A 46 7.83 -8.11 -3.31
CA HIS A 46 7.28 -7.00 -2.55
C HIS A 46 8.36 -6.30 -1.66
N PRO A 47 8.63 -4.98 -1.84
CA PRO A 47 9.69 -4.30 -1.10
C PRO A 47 9.38 -4.05 0.40
N LEU A 48 8.13 -4.18 0.84
CA LEU A 48 7.70 -3.73 2.17
C LEU A 48 8.30 -4.50 3.33
N SER A 49 8.62 -5.78 3.15
CA SER A 49 9.28 -6.60 4.18
C SER A 49 10.61 -6.01 4.66
N ARG A 50 11.22 -5.11 3.88
CA ARG A 50 12.48 -4.42 4.19
C ARG A 50 12.30 -2.95 4.56
N CYS A 51 11.09 -2.41 4.51
CA CYS A 51 10.79 -1.03 4.87
C CYS A 51 10.62 -0.86 6.39
N ASN A 52 11.36 0.09 6.96
CA ASN A 52 11.28 0.44 8.39
C ASN A 52 10.53 1.75 8.68
N ALA A 53 10.22 2.54 7.66
CA ALA A 53 9.66 3.88 7.82
C ALA A 53 8.41 4.07 6.95
N ALA A 54 7.28 4.27 7.63
CA ALA A 54 6.03 4.71 7.04
C ALA A 54 5.59 6.00 7.74
N HIS A 55 5.09 6.95 6.96
CA HIS A 55 4.42 8.13 7.50
C HIS A 55 2.91 7.92 7.43
N VAL A 56 2.24 8.10 8.56
CA VAL A 56 0.79 7.96 8.70
C VAL A 56 0.21 9.16 9.43
N SER A 57 -1.01 9.53 9.07
CA SER A 57 -1.82 10.50 9.81
C SER A 57 -2.80 9.74 10.69
N LEU A 58 -2.93 10.14 11.97
CA LEU A 58 -3.80 9.51 12.96
C LEU A 58 -4.71 10.57 13.59
N ASP A 59 -5.96 10.23 13.91
CA ASP A 59 -6.85 11.10 14.70
C ASP A 59 -6.76 10.78 16.20
N LEU A 60 -5.71 11.32 16.83
CA LEU A 60 -5.43 11.09 18.25
C LEU A 60 -6.55 11.57 19.19
N ARG A 61 -7.35 12.54 18.76
CA ARG A 61 -8.45 13.07 19.58
C ARG A 61 -9.60 12.09 19.57
N GLU A 62 -10.02 11.65 18.39
CA GLU A 62 -11.06 10.65 18.26
C GLU A 62 -10.66 9.34 18.94
N ASP A 63 -9.39 8.92 18.80
CA ASP A 63 -8.87 7.73 19.46
C ASP A 63 -8.86 7.85 21.00
N HIS A 64 -8.55 9.02 21.54
CA HIS A 64 -8.66 9.28 22.98
C HIS A 64 -10.13 9.27 23.46
N GLU A 65 -11.06 9.81 22.66
CA GLU A 65 -12.50 9.74 22.96
C GLU A 65 -13.02 8.29 22.86
N ALA A 66 -12.49 7.48 21.94
CA ALA A 66 -12.78 6.05 21.81
C ALA A 66 -12.33 5.24 23.03
N LEU A 67 -11.11 5.49 23.51
CA LEU A 67 -10.58 4.85 24.73
C LEU A 67 -11.50 5.10 25.94
N LEU A 68 -12.11 6.28 26.02
CA LEU A 68 -12.97 6.68 27.13
C LEU A 68 -14.43 6.27 26.96
N SER A 69 -14.90 6.09 25.72
CA SER A 69 -16.29 5.72 25.40
C SER A 69 -16.50 4.23 25.17
N ALA A 70 -15.43 3.45 24.96
CA ALA A 70 -15.43 2.00 24.68
C ALA A 70 -16.28 1.58 23.46
N THR A 71 -16.66 2.52 22.58
CA THR A 71 -17.57 2.28 21.45
C THR A 71 -17.13 3.02 20.18
N LYS A 72 -15.85 2.91 19.77
CA LYS A 72 -15.48 3.27 18.39
C LYS A 72 -15.63 2.03 17.53
N ALA A 73 -16.43 2.15 16.47
CA ALA A 73 -16.47 1.13 15.43
C ALA A 73 -15.12 1.16 14.68
N GLU A 74 -14.58 -0.02 14.38
CA GLU A 74 -13.39 -0.13 13.53
C GLU A 74 -13.62 0.58 12.19
N THR A 75 -12.65 1.38 11.75
CA THR A 75 -12.72 2.03 10.44
C THR A 75 -12.67 0.97 9.34
N ASP A 76 -13.70 0.98 8.48
CA ASP A 76 -13.71 0.19 7.26
C ASP A 76 -12.90 0.92 6.18
N GLN A 77 -11.83 0.28 5.70
CA GLN A 77 -10.93 0.83 4.68
C GLN A 77 -11.27 0.33 3.26
N THR A 78 -12.33 -0.48 3.09
CA THR A 78 -12.64 -1.16 1.82
C THR A 78 -12.79 -0.19 0.65
N GLU A 79 -13.48 0.95 0.83
CA GLU A 79 -13.67 1.94 -0.22
C GLU A 79 -12.34 2.61 -0.64
N LEU A 80 -11.46 2.88 0.32
CA LEU A 80 -10.14 3.44 0.05
C LEU A 80 -9.26 2.43 -0.69
N GLU A 81 -9.25 1.17 -0.23
CA GLU A 81 -8.50 0.07 -0.85
C GLU A 81 -8.92 -0.12 -2.31
N ALA A 82 -10.23 -0.21 -2.58
CA ALA A 82 -10.77 -0.36 -3.94
C ALA A 82 -10.45 0.83 -4.87
N ARG A 83 -10.44 2.05 -4.33
CA ARG A 83 -10.05 3.24 -5.10
C ARG A 83 -8.56 3.21 -5.47
N LEU A 84 -7.69 2.87 -4.52
CA LEU A 84 -6.25 2.76 -4.76
C LEU A 84 -5.93 1.65 -5.76
N GLU A 85 -6.64 0.53 -5.68
CA GLU A 85 -6.54 -0.56 -6.65
C GLU A 85 -6.89 -0.07 -8.07
N THR A 86 -8.06 0.58 -8.23
CA THR A 86 -8.51 1.11 -9.53
C THR A 86 -7.53 2.15 -10.10
N GLU A 87 -7.00 3.03 -9.25
CA GLU A 87 -6.00 4.05 -9.64
C GLU A 87 -4.68 3.40 -10.10
N ALA A 88 -4.24 2.34 -9.41
CA ALA A 88 -3.03 1.60 -9.76
C ALA A 88 -3.20 0.84 -11.09
N GLU A 89 -4.32 0.15 -11.29
CA GLU A 89 -4.63 -0.53 -12.57
C GLU A 89 -4.63 0.45 -13.74
N ALA A 90 -5.32 1.59 -13.59
CA ALA A 90 -5.37 2.62 -14.62
C ALA A 90 -3.98 3.19 -14.96
N THR A 91 -3.07 3.24 -13.98
CA THR A 91 -1.69 3.67 -14.19
C THR A 91 -0.91 2.65 -15.03
N LEU A 92 -1.09 1.35 -14.75
CA LEU A 92 -0.42 0.29 -15.53
C LEU A 92 -0.98 0.18 -16.95
N ASP A 93 -2.28 0.39 -17.14
CA ASP A 93 -2.91 0.48 -18.47
C ASP A 93 -2.38 1.66 -19.30
N ALA A 94 -1.85 2.70 -18.64
CA ALA A 94 -1.29 3.90 -19.24
C ALA A 94 0.25 3.92 -19.29
N VAL A 95 0.92 2.77 -19.14
CA VAL A 95 2.40 2.70 -19.08
C VAL A 95 3.10 3.28 -20.32
N ASP A 96 2.47 3.17 -21.50
CA ASP A 96 3.00 3.70 -22.76
C ASP A 96 2.68 5.20 -22.97
N ASP A 97 1.92 5.83 -22.07
CA ASP A 97 1.62 7.25 -22.14
C ASP A 97 2.86 8.09 -21.73
N PRO A 98 3.26 9.09 -22.53
CA PRO A 98 4.45 9.91 -22.25
C PRO A 98 4.36 10.75 -20.96
N TYR A 99 3.17 10.85 -20.33
CA TYR A 99 2.96 11.53 -19.07
C TYR A 99 2.96 10.59 -17.86
N THR A 100 3.04 9.28 -18.06
CA THR A 100 3.20 8.30 -16.98
C THR A 100 4.68 8.22 -16.60
N GLU A 101 5.01 8.60 -15.36
CA GLU A 101 6.39 8.51 -14.89
C GLU A 101 6.71 7.08 -14.41
N GLU A 102 7.97 6.64 -14.50
CA GLU A 102 8.42 5.34 -13.96
C GLU A 102 8.03 5.19 -12.48
N ARG A 103 8.09 6.29 -11.73
CA ARG A 103 7.67 6.32 -10.34
C ARG A 103 6.19 5.93 -10.16
N ASP A 104 5.31 6.39 -11.03
CA ASP A 104 3.88 6.09 -10.95
C ASP A 104 3.65 4.59 -11.19
N VAL A 105 4.41 4.00 -12.11
CA VAL A 105 4.41 2.56 -12.39
C VAL A 105 4.88 1.76 -11.17
N VAL A 106 6.00 2.15 -10.56
CA VAL A 106 6.51 1.52 -9.34
C VAL A 106 5.49 1.61 -8.21
N GLU A 107 4.87 2.78 -8.01
CA GLU A 107 3.84 2.96 -6.98
C GLU A 107 2.64 2.05 -7.23
N ALA A 108 2.15 1.98 -8.47
CA ALA A 108 1.04 1.12 -8.86
C ALA A 108 1.34 -0.36 -8.59
N ILE A 109 2.51 -0.86 -9.02
CA ILE A 109 2.93 -2.26 -8.78
C ILE A 109 2.96 -2.56 -7.28
N VAL A 110 3.58 -1.67 -6.48
CA VAL A 110 3.72 -1.89 -5.04
C VAL A 110 2.36 -1.87 -4.34
N VAL A 111 1.40 -1.04 -4.79
CA VAL A 111 0.02 -1.04 -4.28
C VAL A 111 -0.70 -2.36 -4.59
N LEU A 112 -0.68 -2.81 -5.84
CA LEU A 112 -1.40 -4.02 -6.25
C LEU A 112 -0.85 -5.27 -5.54
N ARG A 113 0.48 -5.41 -5.47
CA ARG A 113 1.13 -6.51 -4.74
C ARG A 113 0.81 -6.49 -3.25
N ALA A 114 0.70 -5.32 -2.64
CA ALA A 114 0.31 -5.23 -1.23
C ALA A 114 -1.11 -5.77 -1.02
N LEU A 115 -2.03 -5.45 -1.92
CA LEU A 115 -3.41 -5.94 -1.83
C LEU A 115 -3.51 -7.43 -2.10
N GLU A 116 -2.71 -7.96 -3.03
CA GLU A 116 -2.60 -9.40 -3.31
C GLU A 116 -2.03 -10.18 -2.12
N GLU A 117 -0.91 -9.73 -1.54
CA GLU A 117 -0.29 -10.40 -0.37
C GLU A 117 -1.19 -10.38 0.87
N LEU A 118 -2.13 -9.42 0.93
CA LEU A 118 -3.11 -9.29 2.00
C LEU A 118 -4.44 -10.03 1.71
N ASP A 119 -4.51 -10.80 0.61
CA ASP A 119 -5.72 -11.50 0.14
C ASP A 119 -6.93 -10.56 -0.03
N VAL A 120 -6.68 -9.28 -0.36
CA VAL A 120 -7.72 -8.28 -0.65
C VAL A 120 -8.11 -8.29 -2.12
N ARG A 121 -7.14 -8.59 -2.98
CA ARG A 121 -7.25 -8.70 -4.43
C ARG A 121 -6.78 -10.08 -4.88
N ASP A 122 -7.48 -10.67 -5.85
CA ASP A 122 -6.98 -11.86 -6.53
C ASP A 122 -5.87 -11.46 -7.53
N PRO A 123 -4.74 -12.19 -7.57
CA PRO A 123 -3.72 -11.94 -8.57
C PRO A 123 -4.33 -12.09 -9.98
N PRO A 124 -3.85 -11.34 -10.99
CA PRO A 124 -4.33 -11.52 -12.35
C PRO A 124 -4.19 -12.99 -12.77
N ASP A 125 -5.27 -13.57 -13.32
CA ASP A 125 -5.29 -14.96 -13.82
C ASP A 125 -4.07 -15.18 -14.73
N ASP A 126 -3.12 -15.99 -14.28
CA ASP A 126 -1.93 -16.34 -15.06
C ASP A 126 -2.40 -17.24 -16.21
N PRO A 127 -2.37 -16.80 -17.48
CA PRO A 127 -2.90 -17.58 -18.57
C PRO A 127 -1.86 -18.61 -19.01
N ILE A 128 -1.46 -19.54 -18.13
CA ILE A 128 -0.91 -20.87 -18.44
C ILE A 128 -0.84 -21.68 -17.14
N THR A 129 -1.81 -22.56 -16.92
CA THR A 129 -1.54 -23.94 -16.49
C THR A 129 -2.64 -24.84 -17.05
N THR A 130 -2.37 -25.44 -18.21
CA THR A 130 -3.07 -26.62 -18.73
C THR A 130 -2.03 -27.72 -18.92
#